data_AF-A0A7W0CS80-F1
#
_entry.id   AF-A0A7W0CS80-F1
#
_cell.length_a   1.000
_cell.length_b   1.000
_cell.length_c   1.000
_cell.angle_alpha   90.00
_cell.angle_beta   90.00
_cell.angle_gamma   90.00
#
_symmetry.space_group_name_H-M   'P 1'
#
loop_
_entity.id
_entity.type
_entity.pdbx_description
1 polymer ?
#
loop_
_entity_poly.entity_id
_entity_poly.type
_entity_poly.pdbx_seq_one_letter_code
_entity_poly.pdbx_strand_id
1 'polypeptide(L)'
;MDLVVDPRTPETQARFLRESTATLELMRHGWVPARTHPDHGAAAYLVLLFVPPGLLLMSDLTLLLPFVLFVTVVVLAFCAVPWSEGRMTDHARYERLRVLAGHYVLVDGLDADCARLWARTRAALAVARGSTALDAGGELALGHLEWQVARLLTRLSDLRAEHAQLVTPEIEEVARPLTSVLERSRAGVEARVACLERLAEAERTRAWLGRLSTAVPRYQELLDDALDYQGR
;
A
#
# COMPACT_ATOMS: atom_id res chain seq x y z
N MET A 1 7.17 -7.41 -2.71
CA MET A 1 5.77 -7.00 -2.78
C MET A 1 5.73 -5.53 -3.21
N ASP A 2 5.20 -5.25 -4.39
CA ASP A 2 5.06 -3.90 -4.94
C ASP A 2 3.65 -3.36 -4.58
N LEU A 3 3.61 -2.40 -3.65
CA LEU A 3 2.39 -1.79 -3.12
C LEU A 3 2.36 -0.32 -3.53
N VAL A 4 1.30 0.10 -4.22
CA VAL A 4 1.06 1.49 -4.59
C VAL A 4 -0.09 2.04 -3.77
N VAL A 5 0.17 3.10 -3.00
CA VAL A 5 -0.83 3.74 -2.13
C VAL A 5 -1.35 5.01 -2.80
N ASP A 6 -2.64 5.29 -2.65
CA ASP A 6 -3.22 6.57 -3.11
C ASP A 6 -2.52 7.72 -2.38
N PRO A 7 -1.90 8.68 -3.09
CA PRO A 7 -1.20 9.80 -2.45
C PRO A 7 -2.13 10.73 -1.67
N ARG A 8 -3.46 10.63 -1.85
CA ARG A 8 -4.44 11.38 -1.05
C ARG A 8 -4.67 10.76 0.32
N THR A 9 -4.23 9.53 0.53
CA THR A 9 -4.36 8.83 1.81
C THR A 9 -3.46 9.50 2.86
N PRO A 10 -3.97 9.78 4.07
CA PRO A 10 -3.16 10.33 5.16
C PRO A 10 -1.92 9.47 5.43
N GLU A 11 -0.77 10.10 5.69
CA GLU A 11 0.51 9.38 5.84
C GLU A 11 0.49 8.33 6.96
N THR A 12 -0.31 8.54 8.01
CA THR A 12 -0.51 7.54 9.08
C THR A 12 -1.15 6.25 8.57
N GLN A 13 -2.13 6.36 7.67
CA GLN A 13 -2.79 5.21 7.02
C GLN A 13 -1.88 4.61 5.94
N ALA A 14 -1.17 5.44 5.16
CA ALA A 14 -0.22 4.97 4.16
C ALA A 14 0.92 4.16 4.80
N ARG A 15 1.45 4.62 5.93
CA ARG A 15 2.44 3.89 6.72
C ARG A 15 1.90 2.55 7.22
N PHE A 16 0.70 2.57 7.80
CA PHE A 16 0.03 1.34 8.26
C PHE A 16 -0.16 0.31 7.13
N LEU A 17 -0.49 0.75 5.91
CA LEU A 17 -0.59 -0.12 4.74
C LEU A 17 0.75 -0.75 4.37
N ARG A 18 1.83 0.06 4.36
CA ARG A 18 3.20 -0.42 4.07
C ARG A 18 3.70 -1.43 5.12
N GLU A 19 3.39 -1.19 6.40
CA GLU A 19 3.72 -2.10 7.51
C GLU A 19 2.91 -3.40 7.46
N SER A 20 1.71 -3.37 6.88
CA SER A 20 0.79 -4.51 6.83
C SER A 20 0.85 -5.31 5.52
N THR A 21 1.91 -5.14 4.73
CA THR A 21 2.13 -5.80 3.43
C THR A 21 1.92 -7.32 3.47
N ALA A 22 2.52 -8.02 4.43
CA ALA A 22 2.34 -9.46 4.60
C ALA A 22 0.88 -9.86 4.88
N THR A 23 0.13 -9.05 5.64
CA THR A 23 -1.30 -9.30 5.90
C THR A 23 -2.14 -9.04 4.65
N LEU A 24 -1.81 -8.02 3.86
CA LEU A 24 -2.47 -7.74 2.58
C LEU A 24 -2.28 -8.89 1.59
N GLU A 25 -1.10 -9.50 1.56
CA GLU A 25 -0.84 -10.69 0.75
C GLU A 25 -1.69 -11.88 1.18
N LEU A 26 -1.78 -12.16 2.49
CA LEU A 26 -2.66 -13.20 3.02
C LEU A 26 -4.13 -12.94 2.66
N MET A 27 -4.59 -11.69 2.81
CA MET A 27 -5.96 -11.29 2.44
C MET A 27 -6.25 -11.52 0.95
N ARG A 28 -5.28 -11.23 0.07
CA ARG A 28 -5.40 -11.50 -1.37
C ARG A 28 -5.59 -13.00 -1.65
N HIS A 29 -4.97 -13.87 -0.86
CA HIS A 29 -5.15 -15.33 -0.96
C HIS A 29 -6.39 -15.85 -0.21
N GLY A 30 -7.30 -14.96 0.19
CA GLY A 30 -8.58 -15.33 0.80
C GLY A 30 -8.49 -15.63 2.30
N TRP A 31 -7.39 -15.30 2.96
CA TRP A 31 -7.29 -15.45 4.41
C TRP A 31 -8.22 -14.46 5.13
N VAL A 32 -9.02 -14.99 6.05
CA VAL A 32 -9.88 -14.22 6.96
C VAL A 32 -9.57 -14.69 8.38
N PRO A 33 -9.19 -13.79 9.32
CA PRO A 33 -8.89 -14.18 10.67
C PRO A 33 -10.15 -14.70 11.37
N ALA A 34 -9.99 -15.74 12.19
CA ALA A 34 -11.04 -16.19 13.09
C ALA A 34 -11.44 -15.02 14.01
N ARG A 35 -12.75 -14.86 14.25
CA ARG A 35 -13.25 -13.88 15.23
C ARG A 35 -12.84 -14.34 16.63
N THR A 36 -11.67 -13.93 17.07
CA THR A 36 -11.29 -13.99 18.47
C THR A 36 -12.09 -12.92 19.18
N HIS A 37 -13.21 -13.32 19.79
CA HIS A 37 -13.78 -12.53 20.87
C HIS A 37 -12.70 -12.46 21.96
N PRO A 38 -12.20 -11.27 22.31
CA PRO A 38 -11.41 -11.17 23.52
C PRO A 38 -12.35 -11.54 24.67
N ASP A 39 -12.04 -12.61 25.41
CA ASP A 39 -12.78 -13.11 26.57
C ASP A 39 -12.69 -12.14 27.78
N HIS A 40 -12.76 -10.84 27.53
CA HIS A 40 -12.93 -9.81 28.55
C HIS A 40 -14.25 -10.00 29.31
N GLY A 41 -15.24 -10.64 28.68
CA GLY A 41 -16.50 -11.03 29.32
C GLY A 41 -16.32 -12.06 30.43
N ALA A 42 -15.45 -13.06 30.26
CA ALA A 42 -15.27 -14.12 31.26
C ALA A 42 -14.57 -13.60 32.53
N ALA A 43 -13.56 -12.74 32.38
CA ALA A 43 -12.85 -12.15 33.51
C ALA A 43 -13.72 -11.13 34.28
N ALA A 44 -14.44 -10.25 33.57
CA ALA A 44 -15.37 -9.32 34.19
C ALA A 44 -16.54 -10.04 34.89
N TYR A 45 -17.01 -11.15 34.30
CA TYR A 45 -18.05 -12.00 34.88
C TYR A 45 -17.58 -12.71 36.15
N LEU A 46 -16.33 -13.20 36.20
CA LEU A 46 -15.75 -13.78 37.40
C LEU A 46 -15.61 -12.74 38.53
N VAL A 47 -15.17 -11.51 38.24
CA VAL A 47 -15.11 -10.44 39.25
C VAL A 47 -16.51 -10.10 39.77
N LEU A 48 -17.51 -9.98 38.88
CA LEU A 48 -18.89 -9.70 39.26
C LEU A 48 -19.54 -10.83 40.07
N LEU A 49 -19.16 -12.09 39.83
CA LEU A 49 -19.71 -13.26 40.50
C LEU A 49 -19.19 -13.43 41.94
N PHE A 50 -17.93 -13.06 42.19
CA PHE A 50 -17.27 -13.33 43.48
C PHE A 50 -17.27 -12.14 44.47
N VAL A 51 -17.42 -10.90 44.00
CA VAL A 51 -17.43 -9.71 44.87
C VAL A 51 -18.68 -9.61 45.77
N PRO A 52 -19.92 -9.84 45.30
CA PRO A 52 -21.13 -9.71 46.13
C PRO A 52 -21.25 -10.72 47.29
N PRO A 53 -20.98 -12.04 47.13
CA PRO A 53 -21.10 -12.98 48.24
C PRO A 53 -19.99 -12.81 49.29
N GLY A 54 -18.78 -12.41 48.88
CA GLY A 54 -17.68 -12.13 49.80
C GLY A 54 -18.01 -11.00 50.78
N LEU A 55 -18.69 -9.94 50.31
CA LEU A 55 -19.09 -8.80 51.14
C LEU A 55 -20.15 -9.16 52.19
N LEU A 56 -21.03 -10.12 51.89
CA LEU A 56 -22.09 -10.60 52.79
C LEU A 56 -21.57 -11.54 53.90
N LEU A 57 -20.41 -12.18 53.70
CA LEU A 57 -19.77 -13.10 54.64
C LEU A 57 -18.76 -12.39 55.58
N MET A 58 -18.57 -11.07 55.47
CA MET A 58 -17.66 -10.25 56.29
C MET A 58 -18.23 -9.91 57.69
N SER A 59 -19.25 -10.61 58.18
CA SER A 59 -19.71 -10.47 59.58
C SER A 59 -18.78 -11.17 60.57
N ASP A 60 -18.00 -12.16 60.12
CA ASP A 60 -17.05 -12.91 60.94
C ASP A 60 -15.59 -12.57 60.58
N LEU A 61 -14.84 -12.08 61.57
CA LEU A 61 -13.44 -11.64 61.43
C LEU A 61 -12.50 -12.76 60.94
N THR A 62 -12.86 -14.02 61.16
CA THR A 62 -12.10 -15.21 60.73
C THR A 62 -12.08 -15.39 59.21
N LEU A 63 -13.05 -14.84 58.48
CA LEU A 63 -13.15 -14.95 57.01
C LEU A 63 -12.43 -13.82 56.27
N LEU A 64 -11.95 -12.80 56.98
CA LEU A 64 -11.30 -11.62 56.38
C LEU A 64 -9.94 -11.97 55.76
N LEU A 65 -9.13 -12.77 56.46
CA LEU A 65 -7.81 -13.20 55.98
C LEU A 65 -7.87 -14.00 54.66
N PRO A 66 -8.68 -15.09 54.53
CA PRO A 66 -8.76 -15.83 53.28
C PRO A 66 -9.38 -15.00 52.14
N PHE A 67 -10.30 -14.08 52.45
CA PHE A 67 -10.87 -13.18 51.45
C PHE A 67 -9.84 -12.20 50.90
N VAL A 68 -9.05 -11.55 51.76
CA VAL A 68 -7.96 -10.67 51.32
C VAL A 68 -6.93 -11.44 50.50
N LEU A 69 -6.57 -12.67 50.92
CA LEU A 69 -5.66 -13.52 50.15
C LEU A 69 -6.24 -13.84 48.76
N PHE A 70 -7.52 -14.23 48.70
CA PHE A 70 -8.20 -14.53 47.43
C PHE A 70 -8.25 -13.33 46.51
N VAL A 71 -8.67 -12.16 47.00
CA VAL A 71 -8.69 -10.91 46.21
C VAL A 71 -7.27 -10.57 45.75
N THR A 72 -6.27 -10.71 46.62
CA THR A 72 -4.87 -10.43 46.27
C THR A 72 -4.38 -11.37 45.18
N VAL A 73 -4.69 -12.67 45.24
CA VAL A 73 -4.35 -13.66 44.21
C VAL A 73 -5.08 -13.37 42.90
N VAL A 74 -6.36 -13.00 42.95
CA VAL A 74 -7.14 -12.63 41.75
C VAL A 74 -6.58 -11.36 41.11
N VAL A 75 -6.23 -10.34 41.90
CA VAL A 75 -5.60 -9.10 41.40
C VAL A 75 -4.21 -9.39 40.84
N LEU A 76 -3.39 -10.18 41.52
CA LEU A 76 -2.08 -10.61 41.01
C LEU A 76 -2.23 -11.41 39.72
N ALA A 77 -3.18 -12.35 39.64
CA ALA A 77 -3.46 -13.08 38.43
C ALA A 77 -3.93 -12.15 37.31
N PHE A 78 -4.76 -11.15 37.60
CA PHE A 78 -5.21 -10.15 36.64
C PHE A 78 -4.06 -9.26 36.15
N CYS A 79 -3.15 -8.85 37.04
CA CYS A 79 -1.96 -8.09 36.69
C CYS A 79 -0.87 -8.95 36.01
N ALA A 80 -0.87 -10.27 36.25
CA ALA A 80 0.07 -11.22 35.67
C ALA A 80 -0.41 -11.79 34.33
N VAL A 81 -1.71 -11.70 34.02
CA VAL A 81 -2.17 -11.82 32.62
C VAL A 81 -1.48 -10.67 31.90
N PRO A 82 -0.56 -10.96 30.95
CA PRO A 82 0.06 -9.89 30.19
C PRO A 82 -1.10 -9.16 29.52
N TRP A 83 -1.36 -7.94 29.97
CA TRP A 83 -2.06 -6.96 29.15
C TRP A 83 -1.36 -7.07 27.81
N SER A 84 -2.08 -7.51 26.77
CA SER A 84 -1.53 -7.49 25.42
C SER A 84 -1.43 -6.01 25.04
N GLU A 85 -0.42 -5.34 25.60
CA GLU A 85 -0.12 -3.95 25.41
C GLU A 85 0.00 -3.73 23.90
N GLY A 86 -0.93 -2.94 23.36
CA GLY A 86 -0.79 -2.29 22.06
C GLY A 86 -0.76 -3.16 20.80
N ARG A 87 -0.80 -4.50 20.88
CA ARG A 87 -0.83 -5.34 19.67
C ARG A 87 -2.26 -5.41 19.16
N MET A 88 -2.53 -4.60 18.14
CA MET A 88 -3.74 -4.70 17.33
C MET A 88 -3.96 -6.15 16.92
N THR A 89 -5.11 -6.72 17.30
CA THR A 89 -5.44 -8.12 16.99
C THR A 89 -5.48 -8.31 15.47
N ASP A 90 -5.23 -9.55 15.02
CA ASP A 90 -5.30 -9.89 13.59
C ASP A 90 -6.66 -9.55 12.99
N HIS A 91 -7.75 -9.72 13.76
CA HIS A 91 -9.09 -9.31 13.34
C HIS A 91 -9.23 -7.79 13.19
N ALA A 92 -8.74 -7.01 14.17
CA ALA A 92 -8.75 -5.54 14.07
C ALA A 92 -7.87 -5.04 12.91
N ARG A 93 -6.74 -5.70 12.66
CA ARG A 93 -5.87 -5.44 11.49
C ARG A 93 -6.57 -5.71 10.19
N TYR A 94 -7.18 -6.87 10.05
CA TYR A 94 -7.98 -7.24 8.89
C TYR A 94 -9.09 -6.23 8.61
N GLU A 95 -9.90 -5.88 9.62
CA GLU A 95 -11.00 -4.92 9.44
C GLU A 95 -10.49 -3.53 9.04
N ARG A 96 -9.40 -3.06 9.64
CA ARG A 96 -8.80 -1.77 9.28
C ARG A 96 -8.28 -1.77 7.84
N LEU A 97 -7.62 -2.85 7.41
CA LEU A 97 -7.16 -3.00 6.02
C LEU A 97 -8.32 -3.12 5.04
N ARG A 98 -9.42 -3.77 5.44
CA ARG A 98 -10.64 -3.89 4.65
C ARG A 98 -11.33 -2.54 4.44
N VAL A 99 -11.37 -1.69 5.46
CA VAL A 99 -11.89 -0.32 5.33
C VAL A 99 -11.03 0.52 4.38
N LEU A 100 -9.72 0.29 4.37
CA LEU A 100 -8.80 0.95 3.44
C LEU A 100 -8.79 0.33 2.03
N ALA A 101 -9.63 -0.67 1.76
CA ALA A 101 -9.74 -1.25 0.43
C ALA A 101 -10.11 -0.17 -0.60
N GLY A 102 -9.38 -0.14 -1.71
CA GLY A 102 -9.52 0.90 -2.73
C GLY A 102 -8.61 2.11 -2.54
N HIS A 103 -7.91 2.25 -1.40
CA HIS A 103 -6.86 3.26 -1.21
C HIS A 103 -5.44 2.74 -1.49
N TYR A 104 -5.32 1.48 -1.87
CA TYR A 104 -4.07 0.85 -2.25
C TYR A 104 -4.28 -0.13 -3.40
N VAL A 105 -3.20 -0.46 -4.07
CA VAL A 105 -3.15 -1.42 -5.16
C VAL A 105 -1.95 -2.33 -4.97
N LEU A 106 -2.20 -3.63 -5.03
CA LEU A 106 -1.18 -4.67 -5.08
C LEU A 106 -0.86 -4.93 -6.55
N VAL A 107 0.35 -4.60 -6.99
CA VAL A 107 0.77 -4.84 -8.38
C VAL A 107 1.50 -6.18 -8.55
N ASP A 108 1.69 -6.91 -7.45
CA ASP A 108 2.07 -8.31 -7.52
C ASP A 108 0.88 -9.14 -8.02
N GLY A 109 1.12 -10.02 -9.00
CA GLY A 109 0.08 -10.86 -9.61
C GLY A 109 -0.52 -10.30 -10.91
N LEU A 110 -0.01 -9.17 -11.42
CA LEU A 110 -0.31 -8.74 -12.79
C LEU A 110 0.05 -9.83 -13.80
N ASP A 111 -0.79 -9.99 -14.81
CA ASP A 111 -0.46 -10.78 -16.00
C ASP A 111 0.78 -10.22 -16.72
N ALA A 112 1.39 -11.02 -17.57
CA ALA A 112 2.66 -10.67 -18.22
C ALA A 112 2.59 -9.38 -19.06
N ASP A 113 1.46 -9.08 -19.70
CA ASP A 113 1.29 -7.86 -20.50
C ASP A 113 1.19 -6.63 -19.58
N CYS A 114 0.34 -6.72 -18.54
CA CYS A 114 0.18 -5.65 -17.57
C CYS A 114 1.47 -5.39 -16.79
N ALA A 115 2.23 -6.43 -16.42
CA ALA A 115 3.52 -6.30 -15.75
C ALA A 115 4.56 -5.55 -16.62
N ARG A 116 4.60 -5.81 -17.93
CA ARG A 116 5.48 -5.07 -18.85
C ARG A 116 5.09 -3.59 -18.95
N LEU A 117 3.80 -3.27 -19.02
CA LEU A 117 3.31 -1.89 -19.03
C LEU A 117 3.59 -1.18 -17.70
N TRP A 118 3.48 -1.89 -16.58
CA TRP A 118 3.81 -1.36 -15.27
C TRP A 118 5.31 -1.02 -15.17
N ALA A 119 6.19 -1.91 -15.61
CA ALA A 119 7.64 -1.66 -15.62
C ALA A 119 8.02 -0.41 -16.45
N ARG A 120 7.42 -0.26 -17.64
CA ARG A 120 7.60 0.92 -18.50
C ARG A 120 7.11 2.20 -17.82
N THR A 121 5.94 2.13 -17.19
CA THR A 121 5.38 3.24 -16.41
C THR A 121 6.32 3.65 -15.29
N ARG A 122 6.80 2.71 -14.47
CA ARG A 122 7.75 2.97 -13.39
C ARG A 122 9.04 3.62 -13.88
N ALA A 123 9.57 3.16 -15.01
CA ALA A 123 10.77 3.74 -15.61
C ALA A 123 10.53 5.20 -16.05
N ALA A 124 9.39 5.50 -16.68
CA ALA A 124 9.03 6.86 -17.06
C ALA A 124 8.83 7.78 -15.84
N LEU A 125 8.12 7.30 -14.82
CA LEU A 125 7.88 8.03 -13.57
C LEU A 125 9.18 8.32 -12.81
N ALA A 126 10.12 7.37 -12.77
CA ALA A 126 11.42 7.56 -12.12
C ALA A 126 12.21 8.72 -12.76
N VAL A 127 12.14 8.85 -14.08
CA VAL A 127 12.77 9.96 -14.80
C VAL A 127 12.05 11.28 -14.56
N ALA A 128 10.72 11.27 -14.56
CA ALA A 128 9.94 12.46 -14.22
C ALA A 128 10.28 12.96 -12.81
N ARG A 129 10.25 12.09 -11.79
CA ARG A 129 10.64 12.41 -10.40
C ARG A 129 12.07 12.93 -10.25
N GLY A 130 12.99 12.45 -11.09
CA GLY A 130 14.38 12.91 -11.10
C GLY A 130 14.57 14.32 -11.68
N SER A 131 13.52 14.94 -12.23
CA SER A 131 13.59 16.32 -12.72
C SER A 131 13.59 17.31 -11.57
N THR A 132 14.54 18.25 -11.58
CA THR A 132 14.71 19.29 -10.56
C THR A 132 13.58 20.32 -10.53
N ALA A 133 12.62 20.24 -11.45
CA ALA A 133 11.52 21.19 -11.59
C ALA A 133 10.21 20.75 -10.90
N LEU A 134 10.17 19.57 -10.25
CA LEU A 134 8.96 19.14 -9.55
C LEU A 134 8.80 19.88 -8.21
N ASP A 135 7.72 20.64 -8.11
CA ASP A 135 7.23 21.17 -6.84
C ASP A 135 6.36 20.12 -6.12
N ALA A 136 5.90 20.45 -4.91
CA ALA A 136 5.05 19.55 -4.13
C ALA A 136 3.73 19.20 -4.84
N GLY A 137 3.18 20.12 -5.66
CA GLY A 137 1.97 19.89 -6.45
C GLY A 137 2.20 18.89 -7.59
N GLY A 138 3.34 19.00 -8.27
CA GLY A 138 3.80 18.07 -9.29
C GLY A 138 4.02 16.66 -8.74
N GLU A 139 4.64 16.53 -7.57
CA GLU A 139 4.89 15.22 -6.94
C GLU A 139 3.58 14.53 -6.58
N LEU A 140 2.62 15.28 -6.02
CA LEU A 140 1.29 14.76 -5.71
C LEU A 140 0.54 14.33 -6.97
N ALA A 141 0.59 15.13 -8.04
CA ALA A 141 -0.03 14.81 -9.31
C ALA A 141 0.59 13.55 -9.94
N LEU A 142 1.91 13.40 -9.86
CA LEU A 142 2.64 12.26 -10.39
C LEU A 142 2.35 10.98 -9.60
N GLY A 143 2.32 11.07 -8.27
CA GLY A 143 1.86 9.98 -7.41
C GLY A 143 0.42 9.58 -7.70
N HIS A 144 -0.45 10.54 -8.04
CA HIS A 144 -1.85 10.24 -8.35
C HIS A 144 -1.97 9.48 -9.67
N LEU A 145 -1.16 9.87 -10.66
CA LEU A 145 -1.08 9.19 -11.93
C LEU A 145 -0.51 7.77 -11.80
N GLU A 146 0.54 7.59 -11.00
CA GLU A 146 1.10 6.27 -10.66
C GLU A 146 0.03 5.33 -10.09
N TRP A 147 -0.70 5.80 -9.07
CA TRP A 147 -1.78 5.06 -8.44
C TRP A 147 -2.91 4.72 -9.43
N GLN A 148 -3.33 5.68 -10.25
CA GLN A 148 -4.37 5.44 -11.26
C GLN A 148 -3.96 4.37 -12.27
N VAL A 149 -2.73 4.43 -12.79
CA VAL A 149 -2.23 3.45 -13.76
C VAL A 149 -2.11 2.07 -13.12
N ALA A 150 -1.56 1.97 -11.90
CA ALA A 150 -1.47 0.71 -11.17
C ALA A 150 -2.86 0.07 -10.98
N ARG A 151 -3.85 0.87 -10.55
CA ARG A 151 -5.24 0.42 -10.36
C ARG A 151 -5.88 -0.08 -11.65
N LEU A 152 -5.67 0.64 -12.76
CA LEU A 152 -6.22 0.26 -14.06
C LEU A 152 -5.61 -1.03 -14.59
N LEU A 153 -4.28 -1.20 -14.47
CA LEU A 153 -3.58 -2.41 -14.88
C LEU A 153 -4.02 -3.62 -14.05
N THR A 154 -4.15 -3.45 -12.74
CA THR A 154 -4.63 -4.51 -11.84
C THR A 154 -6.03 -4.95 -12.23
N ARG A 155 -6.95 -3.99 -12.40
CA ARG A 155 -8.32 -4.29 -12.82
C ARG A 155 -8.39 -4.94 -14.21
N LEU A 156 -7.54 -4.54 -15.15
CA LEU A 156 -7.48 -5.15 -16.48
C LEU A 156 -6.98 -6.59 -16.40
N SER A 157 -5.93 -6.84 -15.61
CA SER A 157 -5.38 -8.17 -15.35
C SER A 157 -6.43 -9.09 -14.73
N ASP A 158 -7.12 -8.62 -13.68
CA ASP A 158 -8.19 -9.38 -13.00
C ASP A 158 -9.33 -9.72 -13.97
N LEU A 159 -9.83 -8.73 -14.72
CA LEU A 159 -10.90 -8.94 -15.70
C LEU A 159 -10.48 -9.89 -16.83
N ARG A 160 -9.21 -9.88 -17.25
CA ARG A 160 -8.71 -10.84 -18.24
C ARG A 160 -8.63 -12.24 -17.67
N ALA A 161 -8.22 -12.40 -16.41
CA ALA A 161 -8.19 -13.69 -15.73
C ALA A 161 -9.62 -14.25 -15.58
N GLU A 162 -10.59 -13.42 -15.16
CA GLU A 162 -12.00 -13.80 -15.10
C GLU A 162 -12.55 -14.17 -16.49
N HIS A 163 -12.25 -13.36 -17.51
CA HIS A 163 -12.68 -13.63 -18.88
C HIS A 163 -12.13 -14.97 -19.39
N ALA A 164 -10.85 -15.26 -19.12
CA ALA A 164 -10.23 -16.53 -19.52
C ALA A 164 -10.83 -17.75 -18.80
N GLN A 165 -11.37 -17.59 -17.60
CA GLN A 165 -12.08 -18.66 -16.88
C GLN A 165 -13.49 -18.89 -17.42
N LEU A 166 -14.15 -17.84 -17.90
CA LEU A 166 -15.54 -17.89 -18.35
C LEU A 166 -15.68 -18.23 -19.83
N VAL A 167 -14.75 -17.79 -20.69
CA VAL A 167 -14.84 -17.99 -22.14
C VAL A 167 -14.33 -19.37 -22.53
N THR A 168 -15.25 -20.19 -23.02
CA THR A 168 -14.95 -21.45 -23.70
C THR A 168 -15.08 -21.28 -25.23
N PRO A 169 -14.49 -22.18 -26.03
CA PRO A 169 -14.60 -22.11 -27.50
C PRO A 169 -16.04 -22.05 -28.02
N GLU A 170 -16.98 -22.68 -27.31
CA GLU A 170 -18.39 -22.74 -27.68
C GLU A 170 -19.12 -21.40 -27.53
N ILE A 171 -18.62 -20.51 -26.66
CA ILE A 171 -19.23 -19.20 -26.39
C ILE A 171 -18.38 -18.02 -26.87
N GLU A 172 -17.27 -18.28 -27.54
CA GLU A 172 -16.30 -17.26 -27.98
C GLU A 172 -16.95 -16.18 -28.86
N GLU A 173 -17.79 -16.59 -29.81
CA GLU A 173 -18.57 -15.69 -30.67
C GLU A 173 -19.46 -14.74 -29.86
N VAL A 174 -20.09 -15.26 -28.80
CA VAL A 174 -20.98 -14.49 -27.92
C VAL A 174 -20.17 -13.57 -27.00
N ALA A 175 -18.98 -14.00 -26.59
CA ALA A 175 -18.08 -13.24 -25.73
C ALA A 175 -17.29 -12.14 -26.46
N ARG A 176 -17.21 -12.20 -27.81
CA ARG A 176 -16.46 -11.24 -28.65
C ARG A 176 -16.68 -9.76 -28.29
N PRO A 177 -17.90 -9.26 -28.01
CA PRO A 177 -18.08 -7.87 -27.61
C PRO A 177 -17.32 -7.52 -26.32
N LEU A 178 -17.29 -8.42 -25.33
CA LEU A 178 -16.55 -8.22 -24.08
C LEU A 178 -15.04 -8.21 -24.34
N THR A 179 -14.54 -9.13 -25.16
CA THR A 179 -13.13 -9.15 -25.58
C THR A 179 -12.74 -7.82 -26.25
N SER A 180 -13.60 -7.27 -27.11
CA SER A 180 -13.35 -5.97 -27.75
C SER A 180 -13.30 -4.79 -26.77
N VAL A 181 -14.07 -4.86 -25.68
CA VAL A 181 -14.04 -3.84 -24.61
C VAL A 181 -12.71 -3.92 -23.87
N LEU A 182 -12.26 -5.11 -23.50
CA LEU A 182 -10.98 -5.31 -22.82
C LEU A 182 -9.80 -4.80 -23.66
N GLU A 183 -9.80 -5.09 -24.97
CA GLU A 183 -8.75 -4.59 -25.88
C GLU A 183 -8.78 -3.07 -26.03
N ARG A 184 -9.97 -2.43 -26.10
CA ARG A 184 -10.07 -0.96 -26.09
C ARG A 184 -9.57 -0.37 -24.78
N SER A 185 -9.89 -0.99 -23.64
CA SER A 185 -9.40 -0.55 -22.33
C SER A 185 -7.88 -0.67 -22.24
N ARG A 186 -7.29 -1.76 -22.74
CA ARG A 186 -5.85 -1.95 -22.87
C ARG A 186 -5.21 -0.84 -23.70
N ALA A 187 -5.71 -0.61 -24.91
CA ALA A 187 -5.18 0.42 -25.82
C ALA A 187 -5.22 1.82 -25.18
N GLY A 188 -6.28 2.12 -24.42
CA GLY A 188 -6.39 3.36 -23.64
C GLY A 188 -5.31 3.50 -22.56
N VAL A 189 -4.97 2.42 -21.86
CA VAL A 189 -3.88 2.42 -20.87
C VAL A 189 -2.52 2.57 -21.58
N GLU A 190 -2.29 1.84 -22.67
CA GLU A 190 -1.07 1.95 -23.46
C GLU A 190 -0.82 3.38 -23.97
N ALA A 191 -1.87 4.06 -24.44
CA ALA A 191 -1.76 5.46 -24.87
C ALA A 191 -1.36 6.41 -23.72
N ARG A 192 -1.85 6.16 -22.50
CA ARG A 192 -1.47 6.94 -21.30
C ARG A 192 -0.02 6.67 -20.91
N VAL A 193 0.44 5.42 -20.95
CA VAL A 193 1.84 5.06 -20.72
C VAL A 193 2.75 5.71 -21.77
N ALA A 194 2.37 5.66 -23.05
CA ALA A 194 3.13 6.31 -24.11
C ALA A 194 3.21 7.84 -23.93
N CYS A 195 2.16 8.47 -23.41
CA CYS A 195 2.19 9.89 -23.06
C CYS A 195 3.19 10.18 -21.92
N LEU A 196 3.20 9.33 -20.90
CA LEU A 196 4.17 9.41 -19.80
C LEU A 196 5.61 9.23 -20.27
N GLU A 197 5.86 8.29 -21.18
CA GLU A 197 7.19 8.07 -21.76
C GLU A 197 7.67 9.28 -22.56
N ARG A 198 6.79 9.93 -23.34
CA ARG A 198 7.12 11.17 -24.05
C ARG A 198 7.44 12.32 -23.09
N LEU A 199 6.72 12.43 -21.98
CA LEU A 199 7.02 13.41 -20.93
C LEU A 199 8.41 13.14 -20.33
N ALA A 200 8.68 11.89 -19.97
CA ALA A 200 9.99 11.49 -19.43
C ALA A 200 11.12 11.81 -20.40
N GLU A 201 10.94 11.57 -21.70
CA GLU A 201 11.94 11.89 -22.71
C GLU A 201 12.19 13.39 -22.86
N ALA A 202 11.13 14.20 -22.80
CA ALA A 202 11.26 15.66 -22.77
C ALA A 202 12.07 16.12 -21.54
N GLU A 203 11.83 15.52 -20.37
CA GLU A 203 12.60 15.82 -19.15
C GLU A 203 14.07 15.41 -19.27
N ARG A 204 14.38 14.23 -19.83
CA ARG A 204 15.78 13.82 -20.10
C ARG A 204 16.48 14.82 -21.01
N THR A 205 15.80 15.25 -22.06
CA THR A 205 16.33 16.21 -23.03
C THR A 205 16.62 17.55 -22.35
N ARG A 206 15.69 18.05 -21.52
CA ARG A 206 15.90 19.28 -20.73
C ARG A 206 17.09 19.16 -19.78
N ALA A 207 17.19 18.06 -19.04
CA ALA A 207 18.31 17.82 -18.14
C ALA A 207 19.65 17.74 -18.89
N TRP A 208 19.67 17.12 -20.07
CA TRP A 208 20.85 17.06 -20.92
C TRP A 208 21.24 18.45 -21.45
N LEU A 209 20.28 19.23 -21.94
CA LEU A 209 20.51 20.61 -22.39
C LEU A 209 21.04 21.50 -21.26
N GLY A 210 20.51 21.35 -20.03
CA GLY A 210 21.01 22.06 -18.85
C GLY A 210 22.47 21.70 -18.52
N ARG A 211 22.87 20.43 -18.66
CA ARG A 211 24.28 20.03 -18.51
C ARG A 211 25.17 20.55 -19.63
N LEU A 212 24.64 20.62 -20.85
CA LEU A 212 25.38 21.18 -21.97
C LEU A 212 25.62 22.67 -21.77
N SER A 213 24.59 23.43 -21.40
CA SER A 213 24.70 24.88 -21.19
C SER A 213 25.67 25.26 -20.08
N THR A 214 25.78 24.45 -19.01
CA THR A 214 26.79 24.67 -17.96
C THR A 214 28.21 24.31 -18.40
N ALA A 215 28.36 23.44 -19.41
CA ALA A 215 29.66 23.08 -19.97
C ALA A 215 30.13 24.05 -21.08
N VAL A 216 29.22 24.80 -21.71
CA VAL A 216 29.53 25.76 -22.78
C VAL A 216 30.66 26.74 -22.40
N PRO A 217 30.67 27.38 -21.21
CA PRO A 217 31.72 28.31 -20.84
C PRO A 217 33.13 27.69 -20.86
N ARG A 218 33.27 26.43 -20.42
CA ARG A 218 34.56 25.70 -20.46
C ARG A 218 35.05 25.44 -21.88
N TYR A 219 34.14 25.18 -22.82
CA TYR A 219 34.51 25.02 -24.22
C TYR A 219 34.90 26.35 -24.86
N GLN A 220 34.26 27.45 -24.44
CA GLN A 220 34.64 28.80 -24.88
C GLN A 220 36.04 29.17 -24.38
N GLU A 221 36.34 28.94 -23.10
CA GLU A 221 37.68 29.15 -22.54
C GLU A 221 38.77 28.37 -23.31
N LEU A 222 38.51 27.09 -23.64
CA LEU A 222 39.45 26.29 -24.43
C LEU A 222 39.64 26.78 -25.87
N LEU A 223 38.59 27.32 -26.49
CA LEU A 223 38.67 27.91 -27.83
C LEU A 223 39.47 29.22 -27.81
N ASP A 224 39.22 30.06 -26.80
CA ASP A 224 39.93 31.32 -26.62
C ASP A 224 41.43 31.06 -26.39
N ASP A 225 41.79 30.11 -25.51
CA ASP A 225 43.18 29.70 -25.26
C ASP A 225 43.89 29.17 -26.52
N ALA A 226 43.17 28.40 -27.36
CA ALA A 226 43.72 27.83 -28.59
C ALA A 226 43.97 28.89 -29.67
N LEU A 227 43.09 29.89 -29.78
CA LEU A 227 43.24 31.01 -30.71
C LEU A 227 44.39 31.94 -30.29
N ASP A 228 44.56 32.17 -28.98
CA ASP A 228 45.67 32.98 -28.44
C ASP A 228 47.04 32.32 -28.69
N TYR A 229 47.08 30.98 -28.79
CA TYR A 229 48.29 30.22 -29.10
C TYR A 229 48.71 30.30 -30.58
N GLN A 230 47.76 30.49 -31.51
CA GLN A 230 48.06 30.63 -32.95
C GLN A 230 48.45 32.06 -33.38
N GLY A 231 48.20 33.06 -32.52
CA GLY A 231 48.53 34.46 -32.76
C GLY A 231 49.93 34.91 -32.32
N ARG A 232 50.74 34.01 -31.73
CA ARG A 232 52.15 34.24 -31.36
C ARG A 232 53.10 33.50 -32.29
#